data_AF-A0A2N7EVG6-F1
#
_entry.id   AF-A0A2N7EVG6-F1
#
_cell.length_a   1.000
_cell.length_b   1.000
_cell.length_c   1.000
_cell.angle_alpha   90.00
_cell.angle_beta   90.00
_cell.angle_gamma   90.00
#
_symmetry.space_group_name_H-M   'P 1'
#
loop_
_entity.id
_entity.type
_entity.pdbx_description
1 polymer ?
#
loop_
_entity_poly.entity_id
_entity_poly.type
_entity_poly.pdbx_seq_one_letter_code
_entity_poly.pdbx_strand_id
1 'polypeptide(L)'
;MKVILSNLGLAIIWFFSSLVNAQLNLSVQPYPPVQTYLPVIADEVNYQLSNQELAETSSGIQTLQLEHAGASFIKLHFKSLTVPKGSVLHLKSSTSGEVVEYRDSQIDWFAQSISSDSVVIESISNSNGQHVQFEIDYYMAGKSADEEALATLSTCGVNERKDVACWEDAHPDKVAWTTPVARLLINGRSLCTAWRVGPDNHMFTNNHCVATESELRNTEVWFNYQRRTCDGSMATTVKVMGNKILSTDYDLDYTLFTVDDFSKIASFGYLGLDAEEPMFGDGIYIPQHGAGNPKELAIESDQNGSGLCQIDVASANGRGVNTDTGYFCDTIGGSSGSPVLRTDNNKAIALHHFGGCENQGVKISKIWPLVDSHFNDALPNGSVGEPKNEIPEVILDSLVSDIALTSGDQKLFVLKAANRTAGVTVTIKSGVGDADLYIRSGQQPTKGDYDCRPYRSGNFESCDALKTDEDLYIMINAFRSFSGVSLSVSQSQ
;
A
#
# COMPACT_ATOMS: atom_id res chain seq x y z
N MET A 1 -40.16 -83.70 49.28
CA MET A 1 -41.11 -82.61 48.93
C MET A 1 -40.28 -81.35 48.74
N LYS A 2 -40.30 -80.76 47.53
CA LYS A 2 -39.96 -79.36 47.10
C LYS A 2 -39.01 -78.52 48.01
N VAL A 3 -38.00 -77.77 47.55
CA VAL A 3 -37.69 -77.14 46.26
C VAL A 3 -36.34 -76.36 46.40
N ILE A 4 -35.45 -76.52 45.41
CA ILE A 4 -34.63 -75.50 44.69
C ILE A 4 -33.60 -74.68 45.52
N LEU A 5 -32.28 -74.95 45.40
CA LEU A 5 -31.31 -74.37 44.43
C LEU A 5 -31.22 -72.83 44.53
N SER A 6 -30.09 -72.13 44.67
CA SER A 6 -28.69 -72.47 44.39
C SER A 6 -27.74 -71.41 45.00
N ASN A 7 -26.66 -71.91 45.61
CA ASN A 7 -25.26 -71.41 45.63
C ASN A 7 -24.88 -70.06 46.25
N LEU A 8 -24.45 -70.16 47.52
CA LEU A 8 -23.18 -69.61 48.00
C LEU A 8 -22.01 -70.08 47.12
N GLY A 9 -21.04 -69.21 46.84
CA GLY A 9 -19.77 -69.63 46.25
C GLY A 9 -18.78 -68.50 45.94
N LEU A 10 -17.93 -68.21 46.92
CA LEU A 10 -16.58 -67.63 46.81
C LEU A 10 -16.41 -66.18 46.33
N ALA A 11 -16.11 -65.34 47.32
CA ALA A 11 -15.05 -64.35 47.18
C ALA A 11 -13.72 -65.06 46.93
N ILE A 12 -12.91 -64.58 45.97
CA ILE A 12 -11.43 -64.47 45.98
C ILE A 12 -10.96 -64.04 44.58
N ILE A 13 -10.50 -62.79 44.51
CA ILE A 13 -9.36 -62.25 43.74
C ILE A 13 -9.39 -62.33 42.20
N TRP A 14 -9.04 -61.19 41.59
CA TRP A 14 -8.79 -60.87 40.18
C TRP A 14 -9.96 -60.21 39.43
N PHE A 15 -10.00 -58.87 39.41
CA PHE A 15 -10.38 -58.09 38.24
C PHE A 15 -9.78 -56.68 38.35
N PHE A 16 -8.55 -56.52 37.83
CA PHE A 16 -8.22 -55.34 37.03
C PHE A 16 -9.14 -55.35 35.79
N SER A 17 -9.45 -54.17 35.23
CA SER A 17 -10.25 -53.95 34.01
C SER A 17 -11.78 -53.89 34.20
N SER A 18 -12.28 -52.68 34.52
CA SER A 18 -13.45 -52.08 33.84
C SER A 18 -13.61 -50.60 34.21
N LEU A 19 -12.67 -49.75 33.79
CA LEU A 19 -12.97 -48.33 33.58
C LEU A 19 -13.34 -48.17 32.11
N VAL A 20 -14.64 -47.99 31.93
CA VAL A 20 -15.38 -47.51 30.77
C VAL A 20 -14.49 -46.77 29.76
N ASN A 21 -14.38 -47.35 28.57
CA ASN A 21 -13.94 -46.69 27.34
C ASN A 21 -14.97 -45.59 27.01
N ALA A 22 -14.79 -44.40 27.57
CA ALA A 22 -15.29 -43.17 26.97
C ALA A 22 -14.11 -42.53 26.23
N GLN A 23 -13.82 -43.04 25.02
CA GLN A 23 -13.04 -42.28 24.06
C GLN A 23 -13.84 -41.01 23.77
N LEU A 24 -13.40 -39.89 24.34
CA LEU A 24 -13.68 -38.58 23.77
C LEU A 24 -13.11 -38.61 22.36
N ASN A 25 -13.97 -38.86 21.37
CA ASN A 25 -13.73 -38.47 19.99
C ASN A 25 -13.70 -36.94 19.98
N LEU A 26 -12.53 -36.38 20.32
CA LEU A 26 -12.14 -35.05 19.85
C LEU A 26 -12.02 -35.18 18.34
N SER A 27 -13.13 -34.91 17.63
CA SER A 27 -13.05 -34.61 16.21
C SER A 27 -12.24 -33.32 16.08
N VAL A 28 -10.96 -33.47 15.76
CA VAL A 28 -10.16 -32.40 15.17
C VAL A 28 -10.97 -31.93 13.97
N GLN A 29 -11.56 -30.72 14.08
CA GLN A 29 -12.18 -30.09 12.94
C GLN A 29 -11.12 -30.03 11.84
N PRO A 30 -11.41 -30.51 10.60
CA PRO A 30 -10.46 -30.31 9.52
C PRO A 30 -10.15 -28.82 9.42
N TYR A 31 -8.87 -28.48 9.38
CA TYR A 31 -8.40 -27.11 9.18
C TYR A 31 -9.19 -26.47 8.04
N PRO A 32 -9.64 -25.21 8.17
CA PRO A 32 -10.23 -24.51 7.04
C PRO A 32 -9.24 -24.57 5.87
N PRO A 33 -9.71 -24.70 4.63
CA PRO A 33 -8.82 -24.76 3.48
C PRO A 33 -7.96 -23.51 3.46
N VAL A 34 -6.63 -23.68 3.57
CA VAL A 34 -5.65 -22.63 3.27
C VAL A 34 -6.03 -22.05 1.92
N GLN A 35 -6.16 -20.73 1.80
CA GLN A 35 -6.42 -20.08 0.53
C GLN A 35 -5.28 -20.45 -0.44
N THR A 36 -5.53 -21.41 -1.33
CA THR A 36 -4.48 -22.00 -2.17
C THR A 36 -4.08 -21.12 -3.35
N TYR A 37 -4.79 -20.02 -3.58
CA TYR A 37 -4.56 -19.11 -4.71
C TYR A 37 -4.67 -17.65 -4.26
N LEU A 38 -3.65 -16.86 -4.59
CA LEU A 38 -3.67 -15.42 -4.40
C LEU A 38 -4.87 -14.81 -5.16
N PRO A 39 -5.50 -13.76 -4.62
CA PRO A 39 -6.53 -13.05 -5.36
C PRO A 39 -5.98 -12.48 -6.66
N VAL A 40 -6.77 -12.61 -7.72
CA VAL A 40 -6.44 -12.12 -9.05
C VAL A 40 -7.23 -10.85 -9.33
N ILE A 41 -6.55 -9.80 -9.77
CA ILE A 41 -7.10 -8.48 -10.10
C ILE A 41 -6.76 -8.01 -11.51
N ALA A 42 -6.25 -8.90 -12.34
CA ALA A 42 -5.99 -8.60 -13.74
C ALA A 42 -6.24 -9.83 -14.60
N ASP A 43 -6.72 -9.58 -15.80
CA ASP A 43 -6.84 -10.60 -16.84
C ASP A 43 -5.59 -10.58 -17.70
N GLU A 44 -5.10 -11.78 -18.01
CA GLU A 44 -4.01 -11.97 -18.96
C GLU A 44 -4.58 -11.93 -20.37
N VAL A 45 -4.07 -11.00 -21.17
CA VAL A 45 -4.48 -10.83 -22.57
C VAL A 45 -3.33 -11.22 -23.47
N ASN A 46 -3.49 -12.36 -24.15
CA ASN A 46 -2.56 -12.79 -25.18
C ASN A 46 -2.50 -11.74 -26.29
N TYR A 47 -1.32 -11.17 -26.50
CA TYR A 47 -1.13 -10.07 -27.43
C TYR A 47 0.32 -10.04 -27.90
N GLN A 48 0.52 -10.39 -29.16
CA GLN A 48 1.83 -10.45 -29.77
C GLN A 48 2.10 -9.12 -30.47
N LEU A 49 3.12 -8.41 -30.01
CA LEU A 49 3.53 -7.11 -30.54
C LEU A 49 5.05 -7.07 -30.59
N SER A 50 5.62 -6.55 -31.68
CA SER A 50 7.06 -6.32 -31.79
C SER A 50 7.36 -4.87 -32.13
N ASN A 51 8.62 -4.49 -31.99
CA ASN A 51 9.07 -3.16 -32.37
C ASN A 51 8.81 -2.79 -33.85
N GLN A 52 8.52 -3.76 -34.72
CA GLN A 52 8.21 -3.52 -36.13
C GLN A 52 6.85 -2.84 -36.34
N GLU A 53 5.95 -2.90 -35.36
CA GLU A 53 4.61 -2.33 -35.44
C GLU A 53 4.56 -0.86 -35.01
N LEU A 54 5.66 -0.33 -34.45
CA LEU A 54 5.73 1.08 -34.07
C LEU A 54 5.80 1.97 -35.31
N ALA A 55 5.05 3.07 -35.28
CA ALA A 55 5.05 4.08 -36.33
C ALA A 55 6.02 5.23 -35.98
N GLU A 56 6.79 5.70 -36.97
CA GLU A 56 7.62 6.90 -36.80
C GLU A 56 6.72 8.14 -36.68
N THR A 57 6.84 8.87 -35.58
CA THR A 57 6.04 10.07 -35.31
C THR A 57 6.85 11.35 -35.40
N SER A 58 8.15 11.26 -35.17
CA SER A 58 9.12 12.32 -35.39
C SER A 58 10.51 11.72 -35.58
N SER A 59 11.47 12.52 -36.02
CA SER A 59 12.81 12.02 -36.33
C SER A 59 13.43 11.29 -35.13
N GLY A 60 13.66 9.98 -35.31
CA GLY A 60 14.26 9.13 -34.29
C GLY A 60 13.32 8.72 -33.15
N ILE A 61 12.01 8.97 -33.26
CA ILE A 61 10.99 8.55 -32.28
C ILE A 61 9.93 7.69 -32.99
N GLN A 62 9.71 6.51 -32.44
CA GLN A 62 8.71 5.56 -32.92
C GLN A 62 7.72 5.25 -31.79
N THR A 63 6.42 5.20 -32.08
CA THR A 63 5.39 4.97 -31.05
C THR A 63 4.29 4.01 -31.48
N LEU A 64 3.67 3.34 -30.51
CA LEU A 64 2.42 2.62 -30.65
C LEU A 64 1.58 2.86 -29.37
N GLN A 65 0.27 3.08 -29.53
CA GLN A 65 -0.66 3.09 -28.41
C GLN A 65 -1.40 1.76 -28.35
N LEU A 66 -1.35 1.11 -27.18
CA LEU A 66 -2.14 -0.06 -26.85
C LEU A 66 -3.26 0.39 -25.91
N GLU A 67 -4.51 0.02 -26.22
CA GLU A 67 -5.68 0.34 -25.41
C GLU A 67 -6.37 -0.94 -24.94
N HIS A 68 -6.84 -0.92 -23.70
CA HIS A 68 -7.73 -1.91 -23.13
C HIS A 68 -8.82 -1.18 -22.33
N ALA A 69 -9.94 -0.89 -22.98
CA ALA A 69 -11.01 -0.09 -22.40
C ALA A 69 -11.46 -0.63 -21.03
N GLY A 70 -11.52 0.26 -20.04
CA GLY A 70 -11.93 -0.08 -18.68
C GLY A 70 -10.83 -0.66 -17.78
N ALA A 71 -9.63 -0.92 -18.31
CA ALA A 71 -8.54 -1.41 -17.46
C ALA A 71 -8.09 -0.34 -16.46
N SER A 72 -7.93 -0.73 -15.20
CA SER A 72 -7.42 0.16 -14.14
C SER A 72 -5.90 0.39 -14.24
N PHE A 73 -5.20 -0.56 -14.87
CA PHE A 73 -3.81 -0.43 -15.29
C PHE A 73 -3.52 -1.41 -16.43
N ILE A 74 -2.42 -1.16 -17.17
CA ILE A 74 -1.85 -2.10 -18.13
C ILE A 74 -0.41 -2.40 -17.74
N LYS A 75 -0.05 -3.68 -17.68
CA LYS A 75 1.32 -4.14 -17.40
C LYS A 75 1.80 -5.08 -18.50
N LEU A 76 2.79 -4.65 -19.26
CA LEU A 76 3.31 -5.38 -20.41
C LEU A 76 4.30 -6.46 -19.97
N HIS A 77 4.17 -7.66 -20.51
CA HIS A 77 5.21 -8.67 -20.43
C HIS A 77 6.08 -8.61 -21.69
N PHE A 78 7.39 -8.50 -21.48
CA PHE A 78 8.37 -8.55 -22.55
C PHE A 78 9.01 -9.93 -22.55
N LYS A 79 8.69 -10.71 -23.59
CA LYS A 79 9.46 -11.92 -23.91
C LYS A 79 10.92 -11.58 -24.15
N SER A 80 11.19 -10.45 -24.83
CA SER A 80 12.55 -9.92 -24.95
C SER A 80 12.55 -8.40 -25.12
N LEU A 81 13.57 -7.76 -24.58
CA LEU A 81 13.84 -6.33 -24.72
C LEU A 81 15.35 -6.12 -24.91
N THR A 82 15.75 -5.58 -26.04
CA THR A 82 17.14 -5.17 -26.31
C THR A 82 17.19 -3.66 -26.47
N VAL A 83 17.91 -2.99 -25.56
CA VAL A 83 18.09 -1.54 -25.57
C VAL A 83 19.51 -1.19 -26.02
N PRO A 84 19.73 -0.80 -27.30
CA PRO A 84 21.02 -0.28 -27.74
C PRO A 84 21.51 0.88 -26.85
N LYS A 85 22.82 0.96 -26.62
CA LYS A 85 23.41 2.05 -25.82
C LYS A 85 22.96 3.43 -26.34
N GLY A 86 22.40 4.24 -25.45
CA GLY A 86 21.92 5.60 -25.75
C GLY A 86 20.51 5.65 -26.35
N SER A 87 19.88 4.51 -26.64
CA SER A 87 18.45 4.45 -26.96
C SER A 87 17.62 4.35 -25.68
N VAL A 88 16.32 4.58 -25.78
CA VAL A 88 15.41 4.62 -24.63
C VAL A 88 14.07 4.01 -25.02
N LEU A 89 13.49 3.21 -24.12
CA LEU A 89 12.09 2.83 -24.17
C LEU A 89 11.34 3.61 -23.10
N HIS A 90 10.29 4.32 -23.49
CA HIS A 90 9.30 4.88 -22.57
C HIS A 90 7.99 4.10 -22.65
N LEU A 91 7.40 3.83 -21.50
CA LEU A 91 6.00 3.48 -21.36
C LEU A 91 5.28 4.66 -20.73
N LYS A 92 4.24 5.18 -21.37
CA LYS A 92 3.57 6.41 -20.94
C LYS A 92 2.06 6.19 -20.83
N SER A 93 1.45 6.87 -19.88
CA SER A 93 0.01 7.10 -19.89
C SER A 93 -0.34 8.16 -20.94
N SER A 94 -1.46 7.96 -21.65
CA SER A 94 -2.01 8.98 -22.57
C SER A 94 -2.87 10.02 -21.85
N THR A 95 -3.33 9.70 -20.63
CA THR A 95 -4.31 10.46 -19.85
C THR A 95 -3.68 11.14 -18.64
N SER A 96 -2.50 10.70 -18.20
CA SER A 96 -1.75 11.24 -17.07
C SER A 96 -0.29 11.53 -17.44
N GLY A 97 0.43 12.20 -16.55
CA GLY A 97 1.87 12.44 -16.71
C GLY A 97 2.76 11.24 -16.34
N GLU A 98 2.19 10.04 -16.12
CA GLU A 98 2.96 8.85 -15.75
C GLU A 98 3.83 8.37 -16.91
N VAL A 99 5.14 8.24 -16.64
CA VAL A 99 6.15 7.76 -17.59
C VAL A 99 7.14 6.86 -16.86
N VAL A 100 7.43 5.70 -17.45
CA VAL A 100 8.50 4.81 -17.01
C VAL A 100 9.53 4.68 -18.12
N GLU A 101 10.81 4.77 -17.75
CA GLU A 101 11.95 4.76 -18.66
C GLU A 101 12.80 3.49 -18.48
N TYR A 102 13.17 2.84 -19.59
CA TYR A 102 14.09 1.71 -19.60
C TYR A 102 15.28 1.99 -20.51
N ARG A 103 16.48 1.71 -19.97
CA ARG A 103 17.77 1.85 -20.66
C ARG A 103 18.56 0.55 -20.75
N ASP A 104 18.08 -0.48 -20.06
CA ASP A 104 18.74 -1.78 -19.96
C ASP A 104 17.92 -2.86 -20.68
N SER A 105 18.63 -3.83 -21.25
CA SER A 105 18.01 -5.00 -21.89
C SER A 105 17.48 -5.99 -20.86
N GLN A 106 16.36 -6.64 -21.17
CA GLN A 106 15.67 -7.61 -20.30
C GLN A 106 15.17 -8.80 -21.11
N ILE A 107 14.88 -9.92 -20.44
CA ILE A 107 14.28 -11.12 -21.04
C ILE A 107 13.28 -11.71 -20.04
N ASP A 108 12.14 -12.20 -20.56
CA ASP A 108 11.09 -12.85 -19.75
C ASP A 108 10.73 -12.03 -18.51
N TRP A 109 10.30 -10.78 -18.76
CA TRP A 109 10.25 -9.74 -17.74
C TRP A 109 9.01 -8.86 -17.87
N PHE A 110 8.40 -8.53 -16.74
CA PHE A 110 7.34 -7.52 -16.70
C PHE A 110 7.89 -6.11 -16.53
N ALA A 111 7.48 -5.21 -17.41
CA ALA A 111 7.61 -3.79 -17.17
C ALA A 111 6.73 -3.32 -16.01
N GLN A 112 7.10 -2.22 -15.36
CA GLN A 112 6.23 -1.50 -14.44
C GLN A 112 4.93 -1.10 -15.15
N SER A 113 3.81 -1.27 -14.47
CA SER A 113 2.46 -0.98 -14.93
C SER A 113 2.24 0.51 -15.17
N ILE A 114 1.40 0.82 -16.16
CA ILE A 114 0.84 2.16 -16.38
C ILE A 114 -0.58 2.18 -15.83
N SER A 115 -0.89 3.11 -14.92
CA SER A 115 -2.20 3.30 -14.28
C SER A 115 -3.17 4.04 -15.20
N SER A 116 -3.48 3.41 -16.34
CA SER A 116 -4.47 3.86 -17.31
C SER A 116 -4.98 2.64 -18.09
N ASP A 117 -6.12 2.82 -18.73
CA ASP A 117 -6.69 1.91 -19.74
C ASP A 117 -5.95 1.93 -21.09
N SER A 118 -4.83 2.66 -21.18
CA SER A 118 -3.98 2.72 -22.36
C SER A 118 -2.52 2.97 -22.00
N VAL A 119 -1.62 2.43 -22.83
CA VAL A 119 -0.18 2.65 -22.72
C VAL A 119 0.37 3.05 -24.08
N VAL A 120 1.15 4.13 -24.09
CA VAL A 120 1.96 4.52 -25.24
C VAL A 120 3.36 3.94 -25.06
N ILE A 121 3.74 3.08 -25.98
CA ILE A 121 5.07 2.50 -26.10
C ILE A 121 5.88 3.40 -27.04
N GLU A 122 6.92 4.05 -26.53
CA GLU A 122 7.75 4.98 -27.29
C GLU A 122 9.22 4.51 -27.29
N SER A 123 9.77 4.32 -28.49
CA SER A 123 11.18 3.98 -28.72
C SER A 123 11.91 5.20 -29.27
N ILE A 124 12.88 5.70 -28.50
CA ILE A 124 13.76 6.80 -28.90
C ILE A 124 15.10 6.21 -29.34
N SER A 125 15.51 6.53 -30.56
CA SER A 125 16.78 6.08 -31.13
C SER A 125 17.99 6.75 -30.48
N ASN A 126 19.13 6.07 -30.54
CA ASN A 126 20.42 6.68 -30.21
C ASN A 126 20.96 7.55 -31.37
N SER A 127 22.12 8.17 -31.17
CA SER A 127 22.79 9.00 -32.18
C SER A 127 23.14 8.30 -33.50
N ASN A 128 23.12 6.97 -33.54
CA ASN A 128 23.37 6.16 -34.73
C ASN A 128 22.06 5.72 -35.42
N GLY A 129 20.90 6.21 -34.96
CA GLY A 129 19.59 5.82 -35.48
C GLY A 129 19.14 4.41 -35.05
N GLN A 130 19.78 3.82 -34.03
CA GLN A 130 19.40 2.49 -33.54
C GLN A 130 18.26 2.62 -32.53
N HIS A 131 17.15 1.94 -32.81
CA HIS A 131 15.97 1.85 -31.96
C HIS A 131 16.00 0.63 -31.05
N VAL A 132 15.23 0.70 -29.96
CA VAL A 132 14.92 -0.44 -29.09
C VAL A 132 14.28 -1.57 -29.90
N GLN A 133 14.71 -2.80 -29.67
CA GLN A 133 14.13 -4.01 -30.25
C GLN A 133 13.41 -4.78 -29.15
N PHE A 134 12.19 -5.26 -29.41
CA PHE A 134 11.42 -5.97 -28.39
C PHE A 134 10.37 -6.91 -28.98
N GLU A 135 9.99 -7.89 -28.17
CA GLU A 135 8.83 -8.76 -28.35
C GLU A 135 7.99 -8.73 -27.06
N ILE A 136 6.73 -8.32 -27.18
CA ILE A 136 5.67 -8.45 -26.17
C ILE A 136 4.81 -9.64 -26.59
N ASP A 137 4.57 -10.55 -25.66
CA ASP A 137 3.80 -11.78 -25.88
C ASP A 137 2.41 -11.75 -25.23
N TYR A 138 2.25 -11.02 -24.14
CA TYR A 138 0.97 -10.72 -23.50
C TYR A 138 1.06 -9.47 -22.62
N TYR A 139 -0.09 -9.01 -22.13
CA TYR A 139 -0.16 -7.98 -21.09
C TYR A 139 -1.22 -8.33 -20.06
N MET A 140 -1.10 -7.74 -18.88
CA MET A 140 -2.12 -7.80 -17.83
C MET A 140 -3.00 -6.55 -17.89
N ALA A 141 -4.30 -6.75 -17.97
CA ALA A 141 -5.32 -5.71 -17.90
C ALA A 141 -5.95 -5.72 -16.51
N GLY A 142 -5.67 -4.70 -15.71
CA GLY A 142 -6.20 -4.58 -14.35
C GLY A 142 -7.72 -4.42 -14.35
N LYS A 143 -8.41 -5.19 -13.51
CA LYS A 143 -9.85 -5.07 -13.29
C LYS A 143 -10.18 -3.82 -12.48
N SER A 144 -11.39 -3.31 -12.63
CA SER A 144 -11.89 -2.24 -11.75
C SER A 144 -12.26 -2.80 -10.38
N ALA A 145 -12.17 -1.98 -9.32
CA ALA A 145 -12.40 -2.42 -7.93
C ALA A 145 -13.81 -2.98 -7.68
N ASP A 146 -14.78 -2.68 -8.55
CA ASP A 146 -16.18 -3.10 -8.43
C ASP A 146 -16.46 -4.50 -9.01
N GLU A 147 -15.51 -5.09 -9.74
CA GLU A 147 -15.78 -6.27 -10.59
C GLU A 147 -15.62 -7.63 -9.91
N GLU A 148 -15.08 -7.72 -8.68
CA GLU A 148 -14.98 -9.02 -8.00
C GLU A 148 -15.13 -8.92 -6.48
N ALA A 149 -16.26 -9.43 -5.97
CA ALA A 149 -16.41 -9.77 -4.57
C ALA A 149 -15.48 -10.94 -4.24
N LEU A 150 -14.26 -10.65 -3.79
CA LEU A 150 -13.42 -11.68 -3.18
C LEU A 150 -14.15 -12.30 -1.99
N ALA A 151 -13.88 -13.58 -1.73
CA ALA A 151 -14.51 -14.31 -0.65
C ALA A 151 -14.27 -13.61 0.70
N THR A 152 -15.34 -13.19 1.38
CA THR A 152 -15.34 -12.51 2.69
C THR A 152 -15.08 -13.48 3.85
N LEU A 153 -14.38 -14.60 3.60
CA LEU A 153 -14.15 -15.66 4.61
C LEU A 153 -13.30 -15.17 5.79
N SER A 154 -12.58 -14.08 5.61
CA SER A 154 -11.74 -13.44 6.62
C SER A 154 -12.37 -12.15 7.20
N THR A 155 -13.60 -11.82 6.77
CA THR A 155 -14.43 -10.79 7.39
C THR A 155 -15.23 -11.45 8.50
N CYS A 156 -14.98 -11.06 9.73
CA CYS A 156 -15.48 -11.72 10.92
C CYS A 156 -16.74 -11.01 11.40
N GLY A 157 -17.88 -11.34 10.80
CA GLY A 157 -19.14 -10.67 11.11
C GLY A 157 -19.44 -9.59 10.08
N VAL A 158 -19.61 -8.35 10.53
CA VAL A 158 -19.75 -7.18 9.65
C VAL A 158 -18.36 -6.71 9.22
N ASN A 159 -18.24 -6.06 8.04
CA ASN A 159 -16.98 -5.49 7.60
C ASN A 159 -16.82 -4.09 8.21
N GLU A 160 -15.88 -3.94 9.14
CA GLU A 160 -15.51 -2.68 9.78
C GLU A 160 -14.34 -1.96 9.08
N ARG A 161 -13.66 -2.60 8.12
CA ARG A 161 -12.56 -1.99 7.37
C ARG A 161 -13.07 -0.82 6.54
N LYS A 162 -12.32 0.28 6.61
CA LYS A 162 -12.58 1.51 5.86
C LYS A 162 -11.27 2.05 5.32
N ASP A 163 -11.35 2.89 4.28
CA ASP A 163 -10.20 3.64 3.78
C ASP A 163 -9.48 4.33 4.93
N VAL A 164 -8.14 4.32 4.90
CA VAL A 164 -7.31 4.95 5.95
C VAL A 164 -7.74 6.39 6.24
N ALA A 165 -8.09 7.15 5.20
CA ALA A 165 -8.51 8.54 5.33
C ALA A 165 -9.85 8.74 6.08
N CYS A 166 -10.66 7.70 6.24
CA CYS A 166 -11.86 7.75 7.07
C CYS A 166 -11.55 7.73 8.57
N TRP A 167 -10.32 7.37 8.94
CA TRP A 167 -9.87 7.32 10.32
C TRP A 167 -9.10 8.55 10.76
N GLU A 168 -8.82 9.50 9.86
CA GLU A 168 -7.97 10.66 10.13
C GLU A 168 -8.47 11.49 11.33
N ASP A 169 -9.78 11.70 11.44
CA ASP A 169 -10.35 12.51 12.52
C ASP A 169 -10.37 11.78 13.88
N ALA A 170 -10.52 10.45 13.87
CA ALA A 170 -10.70 9.65 15.09
C ALA A 170 -9.38 9.02 15.60
N HIS A 171 -8.48 8.66 14.70
CA HIS A 171 -7.23 7.93 14.97
C HIS A 171 -6.06 8.44 14.11
N PRO A 172 -5.74 9.76 14.13
CA PRO A 172 -4.66 10.33 13.34
C PRO A 172 -3.29 9.72 13.67
N ASP A 173 -3.11 9.27 14.92
CA ASP A 173 -1.94 8.51 15.36
C ASP A 173 -1.77 7.23 14.55
N LYS A 174 -2.80 6.39 14.46
CA LYS A 174 -2.74 5.11 13.74
C LYS A 174 -2.63 5.30 12.25
N VAL A 175 -3.30 6.32 11.70
CA VAL A 175 -3.23 6.67 10.28
C VAL A 175 -1.79 6.97 9.86
N ALA A 176 -1.03 7.72 10.67
CA ALA A 176 0.38 7.97 10.41
C ALA A 176 1.20 6.69 10.25
N TRP A 177 0.95 5.69 11.09
CA TRP A 177 1.65 4.40 11.05
C TRP A 177 1.24 3.51 9.88
N THR A 178 0.33 3.95 9.01
CA THR A 178 0.00 3.23 7.78
C THR A 178 0.88 3.63 6.60
N THR A 179 1.63 4.73 6.67
CA THR A 179 2.43 5.24 5.54
C THR A 179 3.43 4.24 4.95
N PRO A 180 4.11 3.38 5.75
CA PRO A 180 5.10 2.45 5.21
C PRO A 180 4.48 1.17 4.60
N VAL A 181 3.16 1.04 4.64
CA VAL A 181 2.43 -0.12 4.09
C VAL A 181 2.14 0.12 2.62
N ALA A 182 2.35 -0.93 1.82
CA ALA A 182 2.26 -0.93 0.39
C ALA A 182 1.45 -2.14 -0.11
N ARG A 183 0.86 -1.98 -1.30
CA ARG A 183 0.23 -3.07 -2.03
C ARG A 183 1.27 -3.77 -2.89
N LEU A 184 1.17 -5.09 -3.02
CA LEU A 184 1.92 -5.86 -4.02
C LEU A 184 1.06 -6.12 -5.26
N LEU A 185 1.68 -5.98 -6.44
CA LEU A 185 1.17 -6.50 -7.71
C LEU A 185 2.13 -7.58 -8.22
N ILE A 186 1.80 -8.83 -7.93
CA ILE A 186 2.65 -10.01 -8.13
C ILE A 186 2.35 -10.62 -9.50
N ASN A 187 3.40 -10.81 -10.31
CA ASN A 187 3.30 -11.29 -11.70
C ASN A 187 2.22 -10.54 -12.52
N GLY A 188 2.02 -9.27 -12.19
CA GLY A 188 1.07 -8.38 -12.85
C GLY A 188 -0.41 -8.63 -12.62
N ARG A 189 -0.78 -9.60 -11.78
CA ARG A 189 -2.20 -9.98 -11.62
C ARG A 189 -2.62 -10.31 -10.21
N SER A 190 -1.71 -10.76 -9.37
CA SER A 190 -2.03 -11.21 -8.02
C SER A 190 -1.71 -10.11 -7.01
N LEU A 191 -2.31 -10.18 -5.84
CA LEU A 191 -2.09 -9.17 -4.82
C LEU A 191 -1.86 -9.73 -3.42
N CYS A 192 -1.09 -8.95 -2.67
CA CYS A 192 -0.82 -9.08 -1.26
C CYS A 192 -0.50 -7.69 -0.70
N THR A 193 -0.16 -7.64 0.58
CA THR A 193 0.37 -6.46 1.26
C THR A 193 1.84 -6.66 1.60
N ALA A 194 2.61 -5.58 1.58
CA ALA A 194 3.98 -5.52 2.05
C ALA A 194 4.22 -4.22 2.83
N TRP A 195 5.33 -4.12 3.55
CA TRP A 195 5.63 -2.93 4.33
C TRP A 195 7.12 -2.76 4.60
N ARG A 196 7.57 -1.50 4.74
CA ARG A 196 8.96 -1.18 5.08
C ARG A 196 9.26 -1.47 6.54
N VAL A 197 10.39 -2.13 6.81
CA VAL A 197 10.86 -2.45 8.15
C VAL A 197 12.26 -1.91 8.39
N GLY A 198 12.44 -1.09 9.43
CA GLY A 198 13.72 -0.44 9.70
C GLY A 198 14.15 0.59 8.65
N PRO A 199 15.27 1.31 8.92
CA PRO A 199 15.69 2.45 8.11
C PRO A 199 16.22 2.09 6.72
N ASP A 200 16.73 0.87 6.58
CA ASP A 200 17.39 0.39 5.35
C ASP A 200 16.37 -0.13 4.32
N ASN A 201 16.89 -0.62 3.19
CA ASN A 201 16.10 -1.16 2.09
C ASN A 201 15.54 -2.55 2.40
N HIS A 202 14.63 -2.63 3.38
CA HIS A 202 14.04 -3.87 3.85
C HIS A 202 12.51 -3.79 3.85
N MET A 203 11.90 -4.84 3.31
CA MET A 203 10.46 -5.02 3.16
C MET A 203 10.03 -6.38 3.69
N PHE A 204 8.89 -6.45 4.38
CA PHE A 204 8.24 -7.71 4.71
C PHE A 204 6.99 -7.95 3.87
N THR A 205 6.74 -9.22 3.56
CA THR A 205 5.46 -9.78 3.08
C THR A 205 5.40 -11.26 3.46
N ASN A 206 4.39 -12.01 3.02
CA ASN A 206 4.36 -13.47 3.23
C ASN A 206 5.17 -14.27 2.19
N ASN A 207 5.65 -15.44 2.58
CA ASN A 207 6.29 -16.40 1.67
C ASN A 207 5.33 -16.83 0.56
N HIS A 208 4.05 -17.10 0.86
CA HIS A 208 3.09 -17.47 -0.19
C HIS A 208 2.72 -16.34 -1.14
N CYS A 209 3.03 -15.09 -0.79
CA CYS A 209 2.90 -13.95 -1.70
C CYS A 209 4.11 -13.89 -2.65
N VAL A 210 5.31 -14.00 -2.09
CA VAL A 210 6.56 -13.98 -2.85
C VAL A 210 7.53 -15.03 -2.30
N ALA A 211 7.62 -16.17 -2.97
CA ALA A 211 8.42 -17.32 -2.51
C ALA A 211 9.78 -17.43 -3.21
N THR A 212 9.94 -16.78 -4.37
CA THR A 212 11.13 -16.92 -5.22
C THR A 212 11.64 -15.57 -5.72
N GLU A 213 12.93 -15.49 -6.03
CA GLU A 213 13.54 -14.26 -6.54
C GLU A 213 13.01 -13.89 -7.94
N SER A 214 12.63 -14.88 -8.76
CA SER A 214 11.99 -14.64 -10.06
C SER A 214 10.64 -13.94 -9.91
N GLU A 215 9.80 -14.45 -8.99
CA GLU A 215 8.51 -13.83 -8.66
C GLU A 215 8.69 -12.44 -8.07
N LEU A 216 9.69 -12.26 -7.20
CA LEU A 216 10.01 -10.95 -6.62
C LEU A 216 10.36 -9.92 -7.70
N ARG A 217 11.21 -10.28 -8.68
CA ARG A 217 11.60 -9.39 -9.78
C ARG A 217 10.44 -8.99 -10.68
N ASN A 218 9.39 -9.81 -10.71
CA ASN A 218 8.15 -9.53 -11.43
C ASN A 218 7.06 -8.88 -10.56
N THR A 219 7.37 -8.55 -9.31
CA THR A 219 6.44 -7.93 -8.35
C THR A 219 6.67 -6.43 -8.24
N GLU A 220 5.61 -5.65 -8.42
CA GLU A 220 5.62 -4.23 -8.07
C GLU A 220 5.19 -4.02 -6.62
N VAL A 221 5.79 -3.03 -5.96
CA VAL A 221 5.46 -2.57 -4.62
C VAL A 221 4.91 -1.14 -4.72
N TRP A 222 3.64 -0.96 -4.38
CA TRP A 222 2.88 0.27 -4.58
C TRP A 222 2.65 0.98 -3.24
N PHE A 223 3.38 2.06 -3.03
CA PHE A 223 3.17 2.97 -1.91
C PHE A 223 2.14 4.03 -2.25
N ASN A 224 1.48 4.56 -1.23
CA ASN A 224 0.49 5.63 -1.37
C ASN A 224 -0.68 5.29 -2.30
N TYR A 225 -0.96 4.00 -2.52
CA TYR A 225 -2.17 3.53 -3.18
C TYR A 225 -3.34 3.63 -2.19
N GLN A 226 -3.80 4.84 -1.92
CA GLN A 226 -4.83 5.13 -0.91
C GLN A 226 -5.69 6.31 -1.36
N ARG A 227 -6.85 6.52 -0.74
CA ARG A 227 -7.64 7.73 -0.98
C ARG A 227 -7.08 8.91 -0.19
N ARG A 228 -7.24 10.12 -0.74
CA ARG A 228 -6.82 11.37 -0.08
C ARG A 228 -7.73 11.78 1.08
N THR A 229 -9.02 11.50 0.95
CA THR A 229 -10.07 11.74 1.94
C THR A 229 -10.95 10.50 2.02
N CYS A 230 -11.74 10.38 3.08
CA CYS A 230 -12.73 9.30 3.19
C CYS A 230 -13.58 9.22 1.91
N ASP A 231 -13.63 8.04 1.28
CA ASP A 231 -14.31 7.76 0.00
C ASP A 231 -13.94 8.69 -1.19
N GLY A 232 -12.83 9.43 -1.06
CA GLY A 232 -12.42 10.46 -2.02
C GLY A 232 -11.63 9.96 -3.23
N SER A 233 -10.91 10.89 -3.86
CA SER A 233 -10.03 10.58 -4.98
C SER A 233 -8.75 9.84 -4.53
N MET A 234 -8.19 9.05 -5.44
CA MET A 234 -6.92 8.35 -5.22
C MET A 234 -5.76 9.34 -5.08
N ALA A 235 -4.87 9.07 -4.13
CA ALA A 235 -3.57 9.69 -4.04
C ALA A 235 -2.64 9.20 -5.16
N THR A 236 -1.55 9.93 -5.39
CA THR A 236 -0.55 9.55 -6.38
C THR A 236 0.23 8.35 -5.85
N THR A 237 0.11 7.22 -6.55
CA THR A 237 0.83 5.99 -6.21
C THR A 237 2.30 6.09 -6.60
N VAL A 238 3.18 5.60 -5.74
CA VAL A 238 4.62 5.47 -6.02
C VAL A 238 4.93 3.98 -6.18
N LYS A 239 5.50 3.61 -7.32
CA LYS A 239 5.76 2.22 -7.70
C LYS A 239 7.26 1.95 -7.74
N VAL A 240 7.69 0.86 -7.12
CA VAL A 240 9.05 0.30 -7.24
C VAL A 240 8.96 -1.20 -7.54
N MET A 241 10.04 -1.80 -8.02
CA MET A 241 10.13 -3.24 -8.30
C MET A 241 10.81 -3.98 -7.15
N GLY A 242 10.44 -5.23 -6.90
CA GLY A 242 11.20 -6.12 -6.04
C GLY A 242 12.59 -6.43 -6.63
N ASN A 243 13.62 -6.48 -5.79
CA ASN A 243 15.00 -6.70 -6.22
C ASN A 243 15.53 -8.06 -5.77
N LYS A 244 15.74 -8.23 -4.46
CA LYS A 244 16.43 -9.40 -3.89
C LYS A 244 15.77 -9.87 -2.60
N ILE A 245 15.55 -11.19 -2.50
CA ILE A 245 15.16 -11.86 -1.25
C ILE A 245 16.39 -11.94 -0.33
N LEU A 246 16.20 -11.52 0.93
CA LEU A 246 17.21 -11.60 1.99
C LEU A 246 17.00 -12.83 2.85
N SER A 247 15.75 -13.11 3.21
CA SER A 247 15.36 -14.30 3.96
C SER A 247 13.92 -14.66 3.63
N THR A 248 13.59 -15.95 3.62
CA THR A 248 12.21 -16.43 3.45
C THR A 248 12.05 -17.78 4.15
N ASP A 249 10.88 -18.03 4.71
CA ASP A 249 10.57 -19.28 5.40
C ASP A 249 9.13 -19.71 5.12
N TYR A 250 8.94 -21.01 4.84
CA TYR A 250 7.65 -21.56 4.49
C TYR A 250 6.75 -21.76 5.73
N ASP A 251 7.29 -22.22 6.85
CA ASP A 251 6.53 -22.54 8.07
C ASP A 251 6.13 -21.29 8.85
N LEU A 252 6.96 -20.25 8.79
CA LEU A 252 6.69 -18.92 9.32
C LEU A 252 6.13 -17.95 8.27
N ASP A 253 5.86 -18.46 7.08
CA ASP A 253 5.23 -17.77 5.95
C ASP A 253 5.64 -16.31 5.77
N TYR A 254 6.94 -15.99 5.84
CA TYR A 254 7.45 -14.64 5.65
C TYR A 254 8.49 -14.58 4.55
N THR A 255 8.60 -13.41 3.93
CA THR A 255 9.70 -13.04 3.04
C THR A 255 10.18 -11.65 3.42
N LEU A 256 11.48 -11.56 3.74
CA LEU A 256 12.23 -10.32 3.87
C LEU A 256 12.95 -10.06 2.54
N PHE A 257 12.73 -8.88 1.95
CA PHE A 257 13.30 -8.55 0.64
C PHE A 257 13.68 -7.08 0.52
N THR A 258 14.35 -6.76 -0.57
CA THR A 258 14.78 -5.40 -0.96
C THR A 258 14.08 -4.97 -2.24
N VAL A 259 13.98 -3.67 -2.49
CA VAL A 259 13.42 -3.11 -3.74
C VAL A 259 14.47 -2.36 -4.56
N ASP A 260 14.21 -2.20 -5.84
CA ASP A 260 14.89 -1.23 -6.69
C ASP A 260 14.40 0.19 -6.37
N ASP A 261 15.18 1.21 -6.76
CA ASP A 261 14.83 2.62 -6.58
C ASP A 261 14.36 3.01 -5.16
N PHE A 262 14.97 2.40 -4.12
CA PHE A 262 14.57 2.59 -2.72
C PHE A 262 14.42 4.06 -2.28
N SER A 263 15.20 4.98 -2.86
CA SER A 263 15.10 6.42 -2.59
C SER A 263 13.70 7.00 -2.89
N LYS A 264 12.94 6.41 -3.83
CA LYS A 264 11.55 6.81 -4.15
C LYS A 264 10.58 6.55 -3.00
N ILE A 265 10.88 5.57 -2.14
CA ILE A 265 9.98 5.14 -1.06
C ILE A 265 10.53 5.43 0.34
N ALA A 266 11.76 5.93 0.43
CA ALA A 266 12.45 6.24 1.68
C ALA A 266 11.66 7.23 2.56
N SER A 267 10.91 8.16 1.97
CA SER A 267 10.12 9.18 2.66
C SER A 267 8.84 8.64 3.33
N PHE A 268 8.35 7.45 2.95
CA PHE A 268 7.17 6.84 3.57
C PHE A 268 7.42 6.31 4.99
N GLY A 269 8.66 6.42 5.49
CA GLY A 269 9.06 5.89 6.78
C GLY A 269 9.08 4.36 6.81
N TYR A 270 9.15 3.79 8.01
CA TYR A 270 9.25 2.36 8.24
C TYR A 270 8.63 1.96 9.57
N LEU A 271 8.16 0.73 9.66
CA LEU A 271 7.60 0.17 10.87
C LEU A 271 8.70 -0.44 11.76
N GLY A 272 8.40 -0.48 13.05
CA GLY A 272 9.22 -1.17 14.04
C GLY A 272 8.74 -2.59 14.27
N LEU A 273 9.58 -3.38 14.91
CA LEU A 273 9.28 -4.75 15.31
C LEU A 273 9.13 -4.85 16.82
N ASP A 274 8.15 -5.62 17.25
CA ASP A 274 7.97 -6.07 18.62
C ASP A 274 8.10 -7.59 18.66
N ALA A 275 9.17 -8.08 19.28
CA ALA A 275 9.45 -9.52 19.37
C ALA A 275 8.96 -10.13 20.69
N GLU A 276 8.13 -9.44 21.45
CA GLU A 276 7.43 -10.02 22.60
C GLU A 276 6.36 -11.02 22.11
N GLU A 277 5.99 -11.98 22.97
CA GLU A 277 4.88 -12.89 22.65
C GLU A 277 3.54 -12.15 22.84
N PRO A 278 2.61 -12.22 21.88
CA PRO A 278 1.27 -11.65 22.02
C PRO A 278 0.53 -12.16 23.26
N MET A 279 -0.21 -11.29 23.93
CA MET A 279 -1.07 -11.64 25.05
C MET A 279 -2.54 -11.43 24.70
N PHE A 280 -3.42 -12.26 25.27
CA PHE A 280 -4.86 -12.07 25.13
C PHE A 280 -5.28 -10.66 25.58
N GLY A 281 -6.03 -9.97 24.73
CA GLY A 281 -6.49 -8.60 24.98
C GLY A 281 -5.49 -7.50 24.61
N ASP A 282 -4.31 -7.83 24.09
CA ASP A 282 -3.42 -6.81 23.50
C ASP A 282 -4.18 -6.10 22.37
N GLY A 283 -4.34 -4.78 22.48
CA GLY A 283 -5.02 -3.99 21.45
C GLY A 283 -4.19 -3.91 20.18
N ILE A 284 -4.79 -4.18 19.02
CA ILE A 284 -4.11 -4.20 17.72
C ILE A 284 -4.88 -3.42 16.66
N TYR A 285 -4.23 -3.15 15.53
CA TYR A 285 -4.87 -2.64 14.31
C TYR A 285 -4.08 -3.09 13.08
N ILE A 286 -4.73 -3.16 11.91
CA ILE A 286 -4.16 -3.79 10.72
C ILE A 286 -4.33 -2.87 9.49
N PRO A 287 -3.28 -2.13 9.08
CA PRO A 287 -3.25 -1.49 7.77
C PRO A 287 -3.01 -2.52 6.67
N GLN A 288 -3.85 -2.50 5.62
CA GLN A 288 -3.91 -3.59 4.64
C GLN A 288 -4.41 -3.14 3.27
N HIS A 289 -4.16 -3.97 2.25
CA HIS A 289 -4.72 -3.84 0.90
C HIS A 289 -5.58 -5.06 0.54
N GLY A 290 -6.67 -5.23 1.27
CA GLY A 290 -7.65 -6.28 1.00
C GLY A 290 -8.43 -6.04 -0.29
N ALA A 291 -8.79 -7.11 -1.02
CA ALA A 291 -9.56 -7.05 -2.26
C ALA A 291 -8.95 -6.23 -3.41
N GLY A 292 -7.70 -5.80 -3.27
CA GLY A 292 -7.10 -4.85 -4.19
C GLY A 292 -7.63 -3.44 -4.06
N ASN A 293 -8.36 -3.17 -2.98
CA ASN A 293 -8.81 -1.84 -2.61
C ASN A 293 -7.61 -0.92 -2.31
N PRO A 294 -7.83 0.41 -2.38
CA PRO A 294 -6.94 1.38 -1.75
C PRO A 294 -6.69 1.00 -0.28
N LYS A 295 -5.63 1.56 0.32
CA LYS A 295 -5.24 1.21 1.68
C LYS A 295 -6.41 1.40 2.66
N GLU A 296 -6.75 0.30 3.34
CA GLU A 296 -7.79 0.24 4.36
C GLU A 296 -7.16 -0.04 5.73
N LEU A 297 -7.89 0.29 6.79
CA LEU A 297 -7.45 0.10 8.17
C LEU A 297 -8.54 -0.61 8.98
N ALA A 298 -8.17 -1.69 9.66
CA ALA A 298 -8.99 -2.38 10.64
C ALA A 298 -8.59 -1.94 12.05
N ILE A 299 -9.51 -1.29 12.77
CA ILE A 299 -9.36 -0.87 14.18
C ILE A 299 -10.52 -1.40 15.02
N GLU A 300 -11.72 -1.41 14.46
CA GLU A 300 -12.92 -1.93 15.11
C GLU A 300 -13.08 -3.43 14.83
N SER A 301 -13.78 -4.12 15.71
CA SER A 301 -14.25 -5.50 15.50
C SER A 301 -15.56 -5.71 16.25
N ASP A 302 -16.61 -6.09 15.51
CA ASP A 302 -17.93 -6.41 16.09
C ASP A 302 -17.95 -7.69 16.94
N GLN A 303 -16.93 -8.55 16.80
CA GLN A 303 -16.78 -9.79 17.56
C GLN A 303 -16.23 -9.55 18.97
N ASN A 304 -15.54 -8.42 19.20
CA ASN A 304 -14.93 -8.11 20.48
C ASN A 304 -15.86 -7.25 21.34
N GLY A 305 -16.00 -7.60 22.62
CA GLY A 305 -16.87 -6.86 23.55
C GLY A 305 -16.46 -5.40 23.78
N SER A 306 -15.21 -5.03 23.46
CA SER A 306 -14.69 -3.66 23.45
C SER A 306 -15.12 -2.86 22.21
N GLY A 307 -15.58 -3.54 21.15
CA GLY A 307 -15.76 -2.98 19.80
C GLY A 307 -14.44 -2.72 19.05
N LEU A 308 -13.29 -3.09 19.65
CA LEU A 308 -11.96 -2.84 19.11
C LEU A 308 -11.21 -4.15 18.87
N CYS A 309 -10.41 -4.12 17.82
CA CYS A 309 -9.42 -5.11 17.48
C CYS A 309 -8.48 -5.43 18.65
N GLN A 310 -8.34 -6.72 18.95
CA GLN A 310 -7.43 -7.22 19.97
C GLN A 310 -6.91 -8.62 19.60
N ILE A 311 -5.86 -9.05 20.29
CA ILE A 311 -5.42 -10.45 20.25
C ILE A 311 -6.43 -11.31 21.02
N ASP A 312 -7.07 -12.26 20.34
CA ASP A 312 -8.07 -13.17 20.91
C ASP A 312 -7.51 -14.56 21.21
N VAL A 313 -6.42 -14.93 20.54
CA VAL A 313 -5.68 -16.17 20.79
C VAL A 313 -4.18 -15.87 20.80
N ALA A 314 -3.58 -15.83 21.99
CA ALA A 314 -2.15 -15.50 22.18
C ALA A 314 -1.18 -16.49 21.48
N SER A 315 -1.59 -17.75 21.32
CA SER A 315 -0.79 -18.76 20.64
C SER A 315 -1.68 -19.75 19.91
N ALA A 316 -1.51 -19.79 18.59
CA ALA A 316 -2.18 -20.71 17.68
C ALA A 316 -1.15 -21.44 16.82
N ASN A 317 -1.57 -22.55 16.22
CA ASN A 317 -0.78 -23.20 15.16
C ASN A 317 -1.06 -22.48 13.84
N GLY A 318 -0.01 -22.09 13.13
CA GLY A 318 -0.09 -21.69 11.73
C GLY A 318 0.30 -22.86 10.83
N ARG A 319 1.22 -22.63 9.89
CA ARG A 319 1.88 -23.73 9.17
C ARG A 319 2.81 -24.52 10.07
N GLY A 320 3.38 -23.86 11.08
CA GLY A 320 4.09 -24.49 12.19
C GLY A 320 3.26 -24.56 13.48
N VAL A 321 3.83 -25.24 14.48
CA VAL A 321 3.21 -25.36 15.82
C VAL A 321 3.50 -24.11 16.64
N ASN A 322 2.47 -23.51 17.25
CA ASN A 322 2.57 -22.31 18.09
C ASN A 322 3.29 -21.11 17.43
N THR A 323 3.24 -21.03 16.10
CA THR A 323 3.87 -19.95 15.32
C THR A 323 3.05 -18.67 15.31
N ASP A 324 1.74 -18.78 15.59
CA ASP A 324 0.76 -17.77 15.25
C ASP A 324 0.07 -17.18 16.48
N THR A 325 -0.60 -16.06 16.26
CA THR A 325 -1.59 -15.47 17.16
C THR A 325 -2.87 -15.22 16.37
N GLY A 326 -4.03 -15.32 17.02
CA GLY A 326 -5.35 -15.15 16.42
C GLY A 326 -6.08 -13.90 16.91
N TYR A 327 -6.96 -13.36 16.05
CA TYR A 327 -7.78 -12.16 16.28
C TYR A 327 -9.03 -12.14 15.39
N PHE A 328 -10.04 -11.36 15.78
CA PHE A 328 -11.24 -11.12 14.98
C PHE A 328 -11.26 -9.78 14.22
N CYS A 329 -10.10 -9.12 14.10
CA CYS A 329 -9.95 -8.01 13.17
C CYS A 329 -10.23 -8.45 11.75
N ASP A 330 -11.07 -7.70 11.05
CA ASP A 330 -11.37 -7.99 9.65
C ASP A 330 -10.14 -7.94 8.77
N THR A 331 -10.06 -8.94 7.91
CA THR A 331 -9.19 -8.95 6.73
C THR A 331 -9.96 -9.54 5.56
N ILE A 332 -9.33 -9.61 4.39
CA ILE A 332 -9.86 -10.30 3.21
C ILE A 332 -8.70 -10.73 2.31
N GLY A 333 -8.96 -11.56 1.30
CA GLY A 333 -7.96 -11.91 0.29
C GLY A 333 -7.16 -10.68 -0.17
N GLY A 334 -5.83 -10.75 -0.07
CA GLY A 334 -4.93 -9.62 -0.36
C GLY A 334 -4.32 -8.94 0.84
N SER A 335 -4.90 -9.15 2.01
CA SER A 335 -4.37 -8.67 3.27
C SER A 335 -3.16 -9.49 3.73
N SER A 336 -2.92 -10.65 3.14
CA SER A 336 -1.70 -11.44 3.35
C SER A 336 -0.46 -10.56 3.28
N GLY A 337 0.38 -10.63 4.30
CA GLY A 337 1.61 -9.85 4.45
C GLY A 337 1.42 -8.51 5.18
N SER A 338 0.18 -8.18 5.57
CA SER A 338 -0.09 -6.97 6.36
C SER A 338 0.54 -7.07 7.75
N PRO A 339 1.11 -5.96 8.27
CA PRO A 339 1.59 -5.92 9.63
C PRO A 339 0.39 -5.87 10.61
N VAL A 340 0.46 -6.65 11.67
CA VAL A 340 -0.44 -6.52 12.83
C VAL A 340 0.26 -5.63 13.84
N LEU A 341 -0.23 -4.40 13.99
CA LEU A 341 0.40 -3.36 14.81
C LEU A 341 -0.24 -3.29 16.19
N ARG A 342 0.56 -3.17 17.25
CA ARG A 342 0.03 -2.92 18.60
C ARG A 342 -0.46 -1.48 18.71
N THR A 343 -1.56 -1.28 19.42
CA THR A 343 -2.15 0.04 19.66
C THR A 343 -1.31 0.92 20.61
N ASP A 344 -0.52 0.32 21.51
CA ASP A 344 0.25 1.04 22.53
C ASP A 344 1.57 1.60 22.01
N ASN A 345 2.21 0.96 21.03
CA ASN A 345 3.54 1.31 20.56
C ASN A 345 3.69 1.37 19.01
N ASN A 346 2.64 1.00 18.26
CA ASN A 346 2.59 0.99 16.79
C ASN A 346 3.63 0.07 16.10
N LYS A 347 4.23 -0.86 16.84
CA LYS A 347 5.18 -1.84 16.31
C LYS A 347 4.44 -3.10 15.86
N ALA A 348 4.99 -3.76 14.85
CA ALA A 348 4.45 -5.02 14.37
C ALA A 348 4.74 -6.13 15.38
N ILE A 349 3.69 -6.78 15.87
CA ILE A 349 3.75 -7.94 16.78
C ILE A 349 3.50 -9.26 16.03
N ALA A 350 2.81 -9.19 14.88
CA ALA A 350 2.59 -10.33 13.99
C ALA A 350 2.51 -9.91 12.51
N LEU A 351 2.63 -10.89 11.62
CA LEU A 351 2.47 -10.78 10.17
C LEU A 351 1.24 -11.57 9.72
N HIS A 352 0.18 -10.89 9.27
CA HIS A 352 -1.08 -11.54 8.87
C HIS A 352 -0.86 -12.48 7.68
N HIS A 353 -1.40 -13.71 7.73
CA HIS A 353 -1.30 -14.66 6.60
C HIS A 353 -2.48 -15.63 6.46
N PHE A 354 -3.23 -15.87 7.54
CA PHE A 354 -4.37 -16.78 7.54
C PHE A 354 -5.67 -16.05 7.87
N GLY A 355 -6.70 -16.42 7.13
CA GLY A 355 -8.06 -15.98 7.37
C GLY A 355 -9.00 -17.16 7.57
N GLY A 356 -10.22 -16.87 8.01
CA GLY A 356 -11.23 -17.90 8.28
C GLY A 356 -12.03 -17.67 9.56
N CYS A 357 -11.79 -16.56 10.25
CA CYS A 357 -12.48 -16.11 11.46
C CYS A 357 -12.55 -17.20 12.55
N GLU A 358 -11.54 -17.31 13.41
CA GLU A 358 -10.48 -16.31 13.65
C GLU A 358 -9.47 -16.14 12.51
N ASN A 359 -9.01 -14.89 12.33
CA ASN A 359 -7.88 -14.56 11.48
C ASN A 359 -6.58 -14.76 12.28
N GLN A 360 -5.47 -15.01 11.59
CA GLN A 360 -4.19 -15.30 12.26
C GLN A 360 -3.00 -14.63 11.58
N GLY A 361 -1.99 -14.33 12.40
CA GLY A 361 -0.70 -13.81 11.95
C GLY A 361 0.46 -14.53 12.62
N VAL A 362 1.55 -14.72 11.86
CA VAL A 362 2.80 -15.30 12.38
C VAL A 362 3.46 -14.31 13.32
N LYS A 363 3.84 -14.77 14.51
CA LYS A 363 4.41 -13.93 15.56
C LYS A 363 5.79 -13.41 15.17
N ILE A 364 6.02 -12.11 15.34
CA ILE A 364 7.34 -11.50 15.09
C ILE A 364 8.40 -12.09 16.02
N SER A 365 8.02 -12.54 17.23
CA SER A 365 8.90 -13.29 18.13
C SER A 365 9.51 -14.57 17.50
N LYS A 366 8.84 -15.16 16.48
CA LYS A 366 9.33 -16.33 15.74
C LYS A 366 10.13 -15.96 14.50
N ILE A 367 9.78 -14.85 13.85
CA ILE A 367 10.47 -14.36 12.64
C ILE A 367 11.80 -13.70 13.02
N TRP A 368 11.83 -12.90 14.09
CA TRP A 368 12.98 -12.08 14.47
C TRP A 368 14.32 -12.84 14.55
N PRO A 369 14.41 -14.03 15.18
CA PRO A 369 15.67 -14.78 15.25
C PRO A 369 16.23 -15.24 13.90
N LEU A 370 15.45 -15.19 12.83
CA LEU A 370 15.89 -15.56 11.47
C LEU A 370 16.32 -14.35 10.63
N VAL A 371 16.07 -13.14 11.10
CA VAL A 371 16.30 -11.90 10.35
C VAL A 371 17.14 -10.87 11.08
N ASP A 372 17.39 -11.04 12.38
CA ASP A 372 18.09 -10.11 13.27
C ASP A 372 19.43 -9.60 12.70
N SER A 373 20.20 -10.47 12.05
CA SER A 373 21.47 -10.14 11.42
C SER A 373 21.35 -9.11 10.29
N HIS A 374 20.18 -8.96 9.66
CA HIS A 374 19.91 -7.90 8.68
C HIS A 374 19.65 -6.54 9.34
N PHE A 375 19.47 -6.49 10.65
CA PHE A 375 19.16 -5.30 11.44
C PHE A 375 20.24 -5.00 12.49
N ASN A 376 21.46 -5.52 12.31
CA ASN A 376 22.56 -5.39 13.27
C ASN A 376 22.16 -5.86 14.68
N ASP A 377 21.37 -6.94 14.75
CA ASP A 377 20.88 -7.56 15.98
C ASP A 377 20.02 -6.63 16.87
N ALA A 378 19.49 -5.54 16.30
CA ALA A 378 18.71 -4.53 17.01
C ALA A 378 17.31 -4.40 16.42
N LEU A 379 16.29 -4.57 17.27
CA LEU A 379 14.89 -4.39 16.85
C LEU A 379 14.68 -2.95 16.34
N PRO A 380 14.18 -2.76 15.11
CA PRO A 380 13.85 -1.44 14.61
C PRO A 380 12.71 -0.85 15.44
N ASN A 381 12.84 0.40 15.87
CA ASN A 381 11.82 1.08 16.66
C ASN A 381 10.65 1.63 15.84
N GLY A 382 10.80 1.66 14.52
CA GLY A 382 9.86 2.34 13.63
C GLY A 382 10.13 3.85 13.58
N SER A 383 9.93 4.41 12.41
CA SER A 383 9.88 5.84 12.19
C SER A 383 9.01 6.02 10.97
N VAL A 384 7.75 6.29 11.18
CA VAL A 384 7.00 6.97 10.14
C VAL A 384 7.55 8.39 10.04
N GLY A 385 7.59 8.94 8.84
CA GLY A 385 7.52 10.39 8.80
C GLY A 385 6.28 10.76 9.59
N GLU A 386 6.34 11.79 10.44
CA GLU A 386 5.13 12.53 10.86
C GLU A 386 4.15 12.50 9.67
N PRO A 387 2.84 12.19 9.85
CA PRO A 387 1.89 12.15 8.75
C PRO A 387 1.93 13.51 8.09
N LYS A 388 2.77 13.61 7.07
CA LYS A 388 3.00 14.83 6.35
C LYS A 388 1.95 14.76 5.27
N ASN A 389 0.77 15.23 5.65
CA ASN A 389 0.18 16.33 4.90
C ASN A 389 1.24 17.45 4.82
N GLU A 390 2.34 17.22 4.10
CA GLU A 390 3.34 18.22 3.82
C GLU A 390 2.60 19.17 2.90
N ILE A 391 2.05 20.20 3.52
CA ILE A 391 1.70 21.43 2.85
C ILE A 391 2.99 21.82 2.10
N PRO A 392 3.02 21.75 0.75
CA PRO A 392 4.26 21.93 0.01
C PRO A 392 4.86 23.30 0.32
N GLU A 393 6.16 23.32 0.64
CA GLU A 393 6.86 24.57 0.89
C GLU A 393 7.07 25.34 -0.41
N VAL A 394 6.76 26.64 -0.41
CA VAL A 394 7.03 27.54 -1.52
C VAL A 394 8.29 28.32 -1.21
N ILE A 395 9.21 28.33 -2.17
CA ILE A 395 10.46 29.09 -2.08
C ILE A 395 10.19 30.51 -2.59
N LEU A 396 10.74 31.51 -1.91
CA LEU A 396 10.67 32.90 -2.33
C LEU A 396 11.25 33.06 -3.75
N ASP A 397 10.56 33.85 -4.58
CA ASP A 397 10.87 34.09 -6.00
C ASP A 397 10.81 32.85 -6.91
N SER A 398 10.26 31.73 -6.41
CA SER A 398 9.96 30.55 -7.23
C SER A 398 8.53 30.57 -7.77
N LEU A 399 8.32 29.84 -8.87
CA LEU A 399 7.03 29.67 -9.51
C LEU A 399 6.58 28.21 -9.40
N VAL A 400 5.41 27.99 -8.80
CA VAL A 400 4.71 26.71 -8.83
C VAL A 400 3.70 26.78 -9.98
N SER A 401 3.91 26.01 -11.05
CA SER A 401 3.05 26.03 -12.25
C SER A 401 2.00 24.92 -12.25
N ASP A 402 1.10 24.98 -13.24
CA ASP A 402 0.18 23.90 -13.63
C ASP A 402 -0.72 23.37 -12.51
N ILE A 403 -1.09 24.25 -11.58
CA ILE A 403 -2.05 23.93 -10.51
C ILE A 403 -3.43 23.76 -11.15
N ALA A 404 -4.07 22.64 -10.84
CA ALA A 404 -5.43 22.31 -11.25
C ALA A 404 -6.18 21.68 -10.08
N LEU A 405 -7.44 22.08 -9.90
CA LEU A 405 -8.33 21.59 -8.82
C LEU A 405 -9.77 21.50 -9.32
N THR A 406 -10.56 20.60 -8.74
CA THR A 406 -12.01 20.52 -9.02
C THR A 406 -12.83 21.41 -8.08
N SER A 407 -13.99 21.89 -8.54
CA SER A 407 -14.88 22.77 -7.78
C SER A 407 -15.14 22.24 -6.37
N GLY A 408 -14.81 23.04 -5.35
CA GLY A 408 -14.93 22.67 -3.93
C GLY A 408 -13.62 22.26 -3.28
N ASP A 409 -12.62 21.83 -4.06
CA ASP A 409 -11.32 21.39 -3.56
C ASP A 409 -10.44 22.56 -3.11
N GLN A 410 -9.48 22.22 -2.27
CA GLN A 410 -8.49 23.15 -1.74
C GLN A 410 -7.10 22.54 -1.82
N LYS A 411 -6.10 23.38 -2.08
CA LYS A 411 -4.69 23.02 -1.99
C LYS A 411 -3.97 24.02 -1.10
N LEU A 412 -3.27 23.52 -0.10
CA LEU A 412 -2.46 24.31 0.81
C LEU A 412 -1.00 24.33 0.34
N PHE A 413 -0.32 25.43 0.64
CA PHE A 413 1.11 25.67 0.51
C PHE A 413 1.61 26.44 1.74
N VAL A 414 2.91 26.41 2.01
CA VAL A 414 3.50 27.12 3.17
C VAL A 414 4.78 27.83 2.77
N LEU A 415 4.96 29.08 3.20
CA LEU A 415 6.26 29.74 3.23
C LEU A 415 6.74 29.75 4.67
N LYS A 416 7.86 29.07 4.95
CA LYS A 416 8.39 28.94 6.31
C LYS A 416 8.80 30.28 6.90
N ALA A 417 8.57 30.46 8.19
CA ALA A 417 8.97 31.64 8.96
C ALA A 417 10.44 32.01 8.74
N ALA A 418 11.32 31.00 8.69
CA ALA A 418 12.75 31.17 8.47
C ALA A 418 13.08 31.85 7.12
N ASN A 419 12.21 31.73 6.13
CA ASN A 419 12.37 32.30 4.78
C ASN A 419 11.66 33.67 4.63
N ARG A 420 10.94 34.15 5.67
CA ARG A 420 10.24 35.44 5.69
C ARG A 420 11.13 36.54 6.28
N THR A 421 12.11 37.00 5.51
CA THR A 421 13.02 38.07 5.95
C THR A 421 12.40 39.48 5.85
N ALA A 422 11.34 39.64 5.05
CA ALA A 422 10.56 40.86 4.86
C ALA A 422 9.07 40.55 4.66
N GLY A 423 8.25 41.57 4.42
CA GLY A 423 6.88 41.36 3.91
C GLY A 423 6.93 40.69 2.54
N VAL A 424 5.90 39.90 2.22
CA VAL A 424 5.83 39.14 0.98
C VAL A 424 4.49 39.35 0.27
N THR A 425 4.52 39.28 -1.05
CA THR A 425 3.35 39.33 -1.92
C THR A 425 3.14 37.96 -2.55
N VAL A 426 1.99 37.35 -2.28
CA VAL A 426 1.56 36.07 -2.84
C VAL A 426 0.65 36.34 -4.02
N THR A 427 0.97 35.78 -5.19
CA THR A 427 0.20 36.00 -6.43
C THR A 427 -0.11 34.68 -7.11
N ILE A 428 -1.38 34.53 -7.55
CA ILE A 428 -1.79 33.51 -8.51
C ILE A 428 -2.12 34.15 -9.86
N LYS A 429 -1.77 33.47 -10.96
CA LYS A 429 -2.01 33.93 -12.33
C LYS A 429 -2.15 32.77 -13.31
N SER A 430 -2.51 33.09 -14.56
CA SER A 430 -2.61 32.14 -15.69
C SER A 430 -3.77 31.14 -15.57
N GLY A 431 -3.90 30.25 -16.55
CA GLY A 431 -4.88 29.16 -16.54
C GLY A 431 -6.30 29.57 -16.93
N VAL A 432 -7.22 28.61 -16.82
CA VAL A 432 -8.67 28.76 -17.03
C VAL A 432 -9.42 28.34 -15.77
N GLY A 433 -10.66 28.81 -15.57
CA GLY A 433 -11.46 28.50 -14.38
C GLY A 433 -11.50 29.64 -13.36
N ASP A 434 -11.74 29.30 -12.08
CA ASP A 434 -11.92 30.26 -11.00
C ASP A 434 -11.25 29.79 -9.69
N ALA A 435 -10.00 30.20 -9.49
CA ALA A 435 -9.19 29.94 -8.31
C ALA A 435 -9.20 31.13 -7.36
N ASP A 436 -9.63 30.92 -6.11
CA ASP A 436 -9.58 31.90 -5.03
C ASP A 436 -8.32 31.69 -4.16
N LEU A 437 -7.60 32.76 -3.88
CA LEU A 437 -6.44 32.83 -2.98
C LEU A 437 -6.85 33.25 -1.57
N TYR A 438 -6.36 32.51 -0.59
CA TYR A 438 -6.45 32.85 0.84
C TYR A 438 -5.07 32.70 1.47
N ILE A 439 -4.68 33.62 2.33
CA ILE A 439 -3.44 33.50 3.10
C ILE A 439 -3.69 33.77 4.58
N ARG A 440 -2.88 33.14 5.44
CA ARG A 440 -2.91 33.37 6.88
C ARG A 440 -1.56 33.03 7.53
N SER A 441 -1.06 33.89 8.41
CA SER A 441 0.15 33.62 9.20
C SER A 441 -0.19 32.81 10.46
N GLY A 442 0.71 31.91 10.85
CA GLY A 442 0.63 31.13 12.08
C GLY A 442 -0.35 29.95 12.05
N GLN A 443 -1.38 29.98 11.19
CA GLN A 443 -2.40 28.93 11.04
C GLN A 443 -2.87 28.79 9.59
N GLN A 444 -3.41 27.62 9.21
CA GLN A 444 -4.01 27.40 7.90
C GLN A 444 -5.26 28.30 7.73
N PRO A 445 -5.43 28.97 6.58
CA PRO A 445 -6.63 29.75 6.31
C PRO A 445 -7.84 28.84 6.08
N THR A 446 -9.02 29.33 6.45
CA THR A 446 -10.32 28.73 6.09
C THR A 446 -11.11 29.71 5.23
N LYS A 447 -12.29 29.30 4.72
CA LYS A 447 -13.19 30.23 4.00
C LYS A 447 -13.76 31.34 4.92
N GLY A 448 -13.70 31.16 6.24
CA GLY A 448 -14.17 32.12 7.24
C GLY A 448 -13.04 32.89 7.94
N ASP A 449 -11.86 32.29 8.06
CA ASP A 449 -10.72 32.83 8.82
C ASP A 449 -9.47 32.93 7.94
N TYR A 450 -9.10 34.15 7.58
CA TYR A 450 -7.95 34.45 6.73
C TYR A 450 -7.42 35.85 7.03
N ASP A 451 -6.15 36.10 6.71
CA ASP A 451 -5.56 37.45 6.82
C ASP A 451 -5.85 38.26 5.56
N CYS A 452 -5.80 37.62 4.39
CA CYS A 452 -6.12 38.26 3.11
C CYS A 452 -6.81 37.29 2.15
N ARG A 453 -7.80 37.83 1.43
CA ARG A 453 -8.51 37.22 0.30
C ARG A 453 -8.98 38.31 -0.68
N PRO A 454 -8.61 38.30 -1.98
CA PRO A 454 -8.86 39.43 -2.89
C PRO A 454 -10.28 39.57 -3.47
N TYR A 455 -11.13 38.54 -3.38
CA TYR A 455 -12.53 38.54 -3.88
C TYR A 455 -12.67 38.88 -5.38
N ARG A 456 -11.79 38.35 -6.22
CA ARG A 456 -11.86 38.55 -7.68
C ARG A 456 -12.36 37.29 -8.36
N SER A 457 -13.08 37.48 -9.46
CA SER A 457 -13.44 36.36 -10.33
C SER A 457 -12.27 36.02 -11.25
N GLY A 458 -11.97 34.72 -11.40
CA GLY A 458 -10.92 34.21 -12.25
C GLY A 458 -9.58 34.07 -11.53
N ASN A 459 -8.52 33.68 -12.25
CA ASN A 459 -7.30 33.17 -11.63
C ASN A 459 -6.22 34.24 -11.31
N PHE A 460 -6.55 35.52 -11.38
CA PHE A 460 -5.59 36.63 -11.19
C PHE A 460 -5.83 37.34 -9.86
N GLU A 461 -5.21 36.82 -8.81
CA GLU A 461 -5.35 37.30 -7.44
C GLU A 461 -4.00 37.54 -6.78
N SER A 462 -3.95 38.51 -5.86
CA SER A 462 -2.73 38.86 -5.13
C SER A 462 -3.05 39.32 -3.72
N CYS A 463 -2.25 38.88 -2.75
CA CYS A 463 -2.36 39.21 -1.33
C CYS A 463 -0.99 39.53 -0.73
N ASP A 464 -0.91 40.58 0.07
CA ASP A 464 0.29 40.94 0.82
C ASP A 464 0.22 40.39 2.25
N ALA A 465 1.33 39.82 2.71
CA ALA A 465 1.55 39.42 4.09
C ALA A 465 2.68 40.23 4.71
N LEU A 466 2.41 40.80 5.88
CA LEU A 466 3.45 41.47 6.67
C LEU A 466 4.50 40.46 7.16
N LYS A 467 5.70 40.94 7.49
CA LYS A 467 6.72 40.08 8.11
C LYS A 467 6.29 39.69 9.52
N THR A 468 6.23 38.39 9.80
CA THR A 468 6.07 37.81 11.15
C THR A 468 7.06 36.67 11.32
N ASP A 469 7.32 36.25 12.56
CA ASP A 469 8.17 35.09 12.87
C ASP A 469 7.36 33.77 12.85
N GLU A 470 6.28 33.73 12.06
CA GLU A 470 5.37 32.59 11.91
C GLU A 470 5.33 32.09 10.46
N ASP A 471 4.97 30.82 10.26
CA ASP A 471 4.76 30.25 8.93
C ASP A 471 3.60 30.98 8.22
N LEU A 472 3.73 31.24 6.92
CA LEU A 472 2.65 31.76 6.10
C LEU A 472 1.97 30.60 5.36
N TYR A 473 0.73 30.31 5.69
CA TYR A 473 -0.07 29.33 4.97
C TYR A 473 -0.84 30.00 3.83
N ILE A 474 -0.82 29.34 2.68
CA ILE A 474 -1.43 29.80 1.43
C ILE A 474 -2.39 28.71 0.97
N MET A 475 -3.67 29.04 0.84
CA MET A 475 -4.68 28.12 0.31
C MET A 475 -5.17 28.64 -1.04
N ILE A 476 -5.19 27.75 -2.03
CA ILE A 476 -5.89 27.94 -3.28
C ILE A 476 -7.17 27.11 -3.23
N ASN A 477 -8.31 27.77 -3.34
CA ASN A 477 -9.63 27.16 -3.30
C ASN A 477 -10.26 27.22 -4.70
N ALA A 478 -10.73 26.09 -5.20
CA ALA A 478 -11.45 26.03 -6.46
C ALA A 478 -12.91 26.47 -6.26
N PHE A 479 -13.21 27.76 -6.48
CA PHE A 479 -14.59 28.22 -6.52
C PHE A 479 -15.35 27.57 -7.68
N ARG A 480 -14.66 27.42 -8.81
CA ARG A 480 -14.99 26.50 -9.90
C ARG A 480 -13.75 25.71 -10.26
N SER A 481 -13.93 24.57 -10.93
CA SER A 481 -12.80 23.80 -11.44
C SER A 481 -11.88 24.69 -12.29
N PHE A 482 -10.56 24.58 -12.07
CA PHE A 482 -9.56 25.36 -12.78
C PHE A 482 -8.35 24.49 -13.16
N SER A 483 -7.58 24.94 -14.16
CA SER A 483 -6.33 24.30 -14.57
C SER A 483 -5.33 25.30 -15.14
N GLY A 484 -4.04 25.00 -15.03
CA GLY A 484 -2.95 25.84 -15.55
C GLY A 484 -2.65 27.08 -14.71
N VAL A 485 -3.10 27.14 -13.46
CA VAL A 485 -2.82 28.26 -12.55
C VAL A 485 -1.39 28.17 -12.04
N SER A 486 -0.72 29.30 -11.92
CA SER A 486 0.62 29.40 -11.34
C SER A 486 0.61 30.25 -10.08
N LEU A 487 1.31 29.79 -9.04
CA LEU A 487 1.52 30.48 -7.76
C LEU A 487 2.97 30.99 -7.67
N SER A 488 3.14 32.22 -7.21
CA SER A 488 4.44 32.83 -6.92
C SER A 488 4.39 33.63 -5.63
N VAL A 489 5.49 33.65 -4.88
CA VAL A 489 5.66 34.46 -3.67
C VAL A 489 6.93 35.28 -3.82
N SER A 490 6.83 36.60 -3.78
CA SER A 490 7.97 37.52 -3.90
C SER A 490 8.06 38.43 -2.69
N GLN A 491 9.23 39.04 -2.44
CA GLN A 491 9.31 40.11 -1.45
C GLN A 491 8.41 41.28 -1.87
N SER A 492 7.67 41.83 -0.90
CA SER A 492 6.94 43.08 -1.12
C SER A 492 7.93 44.21 -1.38
N GLN A 493 7.65 45.04 -2.39
CA GLN A 493 8.46 46.22 -2.70
C GLN A 493 8.29 47.34 -1.68
#